data_AF-A0A2G5J6B4-F1
#
_entry.id   AF-A0A2G5J6B4-F1
#
_cell.length_a   1.000
_cell.length_b   1.000
_cell.length_c   1.000
_cell.angle_alpha   90.00
_cell.angle_beta   90.00
_cell.angle_gamma   90.00
#
_symmetry.space_group_name_H-M   'P 1'
#
loop_
_entity.id
_entity.type
_entity.pdbx_description
1 polymer ?
#
loop_
_entity_poly.entity_id
_entity_poly.type
_entity_poly.pdbx_seq_one_letter_code
_entity_poly.pdbx_strand_id
1 'polypeptide(L)'
;MGVVTERIEDRFQMPLADLRRAVQAAPQANPEATSVVHWYGLLAETQDALDTAEDALVEALGTHPGELDDAVMELAHRVNAAVTARDGRVMVVNYLLDPLAPGKRGPGAWRGAGPAARRAPALPTAAPALPGERGIPTRGVTR
;
A
#
# COMPACT_ATOMS: atom_id res chain seq x y z
N MET A 1 -4.32 -16.97 -6.83
CA MET A 1 -5.48 -16.15 -6.42
C MET A 1 -6.59 -16.95 -5.73
N GLY A 2 -6.88 -18.19 -6.14
CA GLY A 2 -8.05 -18.99 -5.68
C GLY A 2 -8.32 -19.02 -4.18
N VAL A 3 -7.34 -19.38 -3.34
CA VAL A 3 -7.53 -19.47 -1.87
C VAL A 3 -7.96 -18.13 -1.25
N VAL A 4 -7.45 -17.01 -1.77
CA VAL A 4 -7.84 -15.67 -1.29
C VAL A 4 -9.26 -15.35 -1.73
N THR A 5 -9.60 -15.67 -2.98
CA THR A 5 -10.96 -15.52 -3.53
C THR A 5 -11.97 -16.31 -2.70
N GLU A 6 -11.73 -17.59 -2.46
CA GLU A 6 -12.59 -18.47 -1.66
C GLU A 6 -12.82 -17.90 -0.26
N ARG A 7 -11.75 -17.44 0.42
CA ARG A 7 -11.89 -16.84 1.76
C ARG A 7 -12.70 -15.54 1.76
N ILE A 8 -12.67 -14.76 0.69
CA ILE A 8 -13.52 -13.56 0.55
C ILE A 8 -14.98 -14.01 0.40
N GLU A 9 -15.23 -14.97 -0.49
CA GLU A 9 -16.57 -15.47 -0.77
C GLU A 9 -17.19 -16.11 0.48
N ASP A 10 -16.43 -16.90 1.22
CA ASP A 10 -16.84 -17.47 2.51
C ASP A 10 -17.13 -16.38 3.55
N ARG A 11 -16.33 -15.31 3.59
CA ARG A 11 -16.50 -14.23 4.59
C ARG A 11 -17.77 -13.40 4.33
N PHE A 12 -18.11 -13.18 3.07
CA PHE A 12 -19.26 -12.34 2.67
C PHE A 12 -20.48 -13.16 2.22
N GLN A 13 -20.35 -14.49 2.15
CA GLN A 13 -21.39 -15.42 1.68
C GLN A 13 -21.96 -15.01 0.32
N MET A 14 -21.07 -14.57 -0.58
CA MET A 14 -21.43 -14.00 -1.89
C MET A 14 -20.27 -14.20 -2.87
N PRO A 15 -20.53 -14.58 -4.13
CA PRO A 15 -19.49 -14.67 -5.15
C PRO A 15 -18.75 -13.33 -5.32
N LEU A 16 -17.44 -13.38 -5.56
CA LEU A 16 -16.61 -12.18 -5.61
C LEU A 16 -17.07 -11.20 -6.69
N ALA A 17 -17.54 -11.72 -7.84
CA ALA A 17 -18.07 -10.89 -8.92
C ALA A 17 -19.31 -10.10 -8.48
N ASP A 18 -20.19 -10.72 -7.71
CA ASP A 18 -21.40 -10.11 -7.18
C ASP A 18 -21.06 -9.10 -6.08
N LEU A 19 -20.11 -9.44 -5.20
CA LEU A 19 -19.59 -8.56 -4.17
C LEU A 19 -19.00 -7.28 -4.77
N ARG A 20 -18.21 -7.40 -5.85
CA ARG A 20 -17.66 -6.26 -6.59
C ARG A 20 -18.77 -5.35 -7.14
N ARG A 21 -19.82 -5.93 -7.73
CA ARG A 21 -20.96 -5.16 -8.24
C ARG A 21 -21.72 -4.47 -7.11
N ALA A 22 -21.95 -5.14 -5.98
CA ALA A 22 -22.61 -4.56 -4.81
C ALA A 22 -21.81 -3.39 -4.21
N VAL A 23 -20.50 -3.55 -4.06
CA VAL A 23 -19.59 -2.49 -3.60
C VAL A 23 -19.58 -1.30 -4.57
N GLN A 24 -19.57 -1.54 -5.88
CA GLN A 24 -19.63 -0.46 -6.87
C GLN A 24 -20.96 0.30 -6.82
N ALA A 25 -22.07 -0.40 -6.64
CA ALA A 25 -23.39 0.21 -6.57
C ALA A 25 -23.61 1.02 -5.28
N ALA A 26 -23.11 0.53 -4.15
CA ALA A 26 -23.31 1.14 -2.84
C ALA A 26 -22.07 1.01 -1.93
N PRO A 27 -20.98 1.75 -2.19
CA PRO A 27 -19.71 1.58 -1.49
C PRO A 27 -19.78 1.89 0.02
N GLN A 28 -20.78 2.67 0.44
CA GLN A 28 -20.99 3.03 1.84
C GLN A 28 -21.84 2.02 2.62
N ALA A 29 -22.52 1.08 1.94
CA ALA A 29 -23.37 0.10 2.60
C ALA A 29 -22.56 -0.89 3.45
N ASN A 30 -21.32 -1.19 3.03
CA ASN A 30 -20.41 -2.02 3.79
C ASN A 30 -18.94 -1.56 3.58
N PRO A 31 -18.41 -0.71 4.47
CA PRO A 31 -17.03 -0.21 4.37
C PRO A 31 -15.94 -1.29 4.44
N GLU A 32 -16.22 -2.41 5.12
CA GLU A 32 -15.30 -3.56 5.21
C GLU A 32 -15.22 -4.28 3.86
N ALA A 33 -16.37 -4.58 3.25
CA ALA A 33 -16.44 -5.16 1.90
C ALA A 33 -15.75 -4.26 0.87
N THR A 34 -15.97 -2.95 0.94
CA THR A 34 -15.33 -1.97 0.05
C THR A 34 -13.81 -2.01 0.18
N SER A 35 -13.29 -2.07 1.42
CA SER A 35 -11.86 -2.19 1.68
C SER A 35 -11.29 -3.50 1.13
N VAL A 36 -11.96 -4.63 1.39
CA VAL A 36 -11.52 -5.96 0.91
C VAL A 36 -11.48 -6.00 -0.61
N VAL A 37 -12.54 -5.55 -1.29
CA VAL A 37 -12.61 -5.53 -2.76
C VAL A 37 -11.51 -4.65 -3.35
N HIS A 38 -11.23 -3.50 -2.75
CA HIS A 38 -10.14 -2.62 -3.20
C HIS A 38 -8.78 -3.30 -3.09
N TRP A 39 -8.44 -3.85 -1.93
CA TRP A 39 -7.16 -4.51 -1.71
C TRP A 39 -7.00 -5.81 -2.52
N TYR A 40 -8.09 -6.54 -2.73
CA TYR A 40 -8.10 -7.68 -3.65
C TYR A 40 -7.83 -7.25 -5.09
N GLY A 41 -8.41 -6.13 -5.55
CA GLY A 41 -8.13 -5.56 -6.86
C GLY A 41 -6.65 -5.23 -7.04
N LEU A 42 -6.06 -4.54 -6.07
CA LEU A 42 -4.63 -4.24 -6.06
C LEU A 42 -3.76 -5.51 -6.05
N LEU A 43 -4.19 -6.56 -5.36
CA LEU A 43 -3.51 -7.84 -5.33
C LEU A 43 -3.54 -8.52 -6.70
N ALA A 44 -4.69 -8.51 -7.39
CA ALA A 44 -4.81 -9.05 -8.74
C ALA A 44 -3.90 -8.30 -9.72
N GLU A 45 -3.89 -6.97 -9.69
CA GLU A 45 -2.99 -6.15 -10.53
C GLU A 45 -1.51 -6.48 -10.29
N THR A 46 -1.14 -6.78 -9.04
CA THR A 46 0.25 -7.12 -8.70
C THR A 46 0.59 -8.55 -9.09
N GLN A 47 -0.37 -9.47 -9.08
CA GLN A 47 -0.17 -10.82 -9.60
C GLN A 47 0.07 -10.74 -11.11
N ASP A 48 -0.74 -9.98 -11.85
CA ASP A 48 -0.55 -9.82 -13.30
C ASP A 48 0.81 -9.18 -13.63
N ALA A 49 1.24 -8.19 -12.84
CA ALA A 49 2.54 -7.55 -12.98
C ALA A 49 3.71 -8.50 -12.64
N LEU A 50 3.53 -9.38 -11.66
CA LEU A 50 4.51 -10.41 -11.31
C LEU A 50 4.65 -11.41 -12.45
N ASP A 51 3.53 -11.96 -12.94
CA ASP A 51 3.51 -12.93 -14.04
C ASP A 51 4.21 -12.35 -15.28
N THR A 52 3.91 -11.09 -15.61
CA THR A 52 4.57 -10.38 -16.73
C THR A 52 6.08 -10.18 -16.51
N ALA A 53 6.50 -9.87 -15.28
CA ALA A 53 7.91 -9.68 -14.97
C ALA A 53 8.69 -11.01 -14.99
N GLU A 54 8.07 -12.09 -14.52
CA GLU A 54 8.63 -13.44 -14.55
C GLU A 54 8.80 -13.94 -15.99
N ASP A 55 7.77 -13.78 -16.82
CA ASP A 55 7.83 -14.14 -18.25
C ASP A 55 8.97 -13.41 -18.96
N ALA A 56 9.10 -12.10 -18.74
CA ALA A 56 10.16 -11.29 -19.32
C ALA A 56 11.57 -11.72 -18.85
N LEU A 57 11.71 -12.10 -17.57
CA LEU A 57 12.98 -12.60 -17.05
C LEU A 57 13.33 -13.97 -17.65
N VAL A 58 12.36 -14.88 -17.75
CA VAL A 58 12.54 -16.20 -18.34
C VAL A 58 12.93 -16.09 -19.82
N GLU A 59 12.27 -15.21 -20.57
CA GLU A 59 12.62 -14.93 -21.97
C GLU A 59 14.05 -14.40 -22.11
N ALA A 60 14.45 -13.44 -21.27
CA ALA A 60 15.79 -12.87 -21.30
C ALA A 60 16.88 -13.91 -20.94
N LEU A 61 16.63 -14.77 -19.96
CA LEU A 61 17.54 -15.86 -19.59
C LEU A 61 17.63 -16.93 -20.69
N GLY A 62 16.53 -17.20 -21.39
CA GLY A 62 16.49 -18.16 -22.50
C GLY A 62 17.27 -17.71 -23.74
N THR A 63 17.46 -16.39 -23.91
CA THR A 63 18.18 -15.81 -25.06
C THR A 63 19.67 -15.61 -24.81
N HIS A 64 20.11 -15.51 -23.55
CA HIS A 64 21.50 -15.25 -23.17
C HIS A 64 22.03 -16.28 -22.15
N PRO A 65 22.52 -17.45 -22.59
CA PRO A 65 23.05 -18.48 -21.69
C PRO A 65 24.46 -18.15 -21.12
N GLY A 66 24.83 -16.87 -21.05
CA GLY A 66 26.15 -16.36 -20.66
C GLY A 66 26.15 -15.59 -19.34
N GLU A 67 27.10 -14.66 -19.18
CA GLU A 67 27.16 -13.77 -18.02
C GLU A 67 25.90 -12.88 -17.98
N LEU A 68 25.34 -12.72 -16.78
CA LEU A 68 24.15 -11.90 -16.55
C LEU A 68 24.53 -10.43 -16.72
N ASP A 69 23.96 -9.79 -17.74
CA ASP A 69 24.13 -8.36 -17.93
C ASP A 69 23.22 -7.53 -17.00
N ASP A 70 23.48 -6.22 -16.96
CA ASP A 70 22.71 -5.29 -16.14
C ASP A 70 21.21 -5.28 -16.49
N ALA A 71 20.85 -5.57 -17.75
CA ALA A 71 19.46 -5.58 -18.19
C ALA A 71 18.68 -6.78 -17.63
N VAL A 72 19.31 -7.96 -17.56
CA VAL A 72 18.74 -9.15 -16.91
C VAL A 72 18.68 -8.94 -15.40
N MET A 73 19.67 -8.28 -14.80
CA MET A 73 19.64 -7.94 -13.38
C MET A 73 18.49 -6.97 -13.03
N GLU A 74 18.19 -5.99 -13.88
CA GLU A 74 17.03 -5.11 -13.73
C GLU A 74 15.69 -5.86 -13.84
N LEU A 75 15.59 -6.86 -14.72
CA LEU A 75 14.43 -7.76 -14.77
C LEU A 75 14.25 -8.52 -13.45
N ALA A 76 15.33 -9.09 -12.91
CA ALA A 76 15.30 -9.78 -11.62
C ALA A 76 14.88 -8.84 -10.48
N HIS A 77 15.35 -7.58 -10.49
CA HIS A 77 14.94 -6.58 -9.50
C HIS A 77 13.44 -6.26 -9.59
N ARG A 78 12.89 -6.16 -10.82
CA ARG A 78 11.45 -5.97 -11.04
C ARG A 78 10.61 -7.13 -10.51
N VAL A 79 11.03 -8.37 -10.75
CA VAL A 79 10.37 -9.55 -10.16
C VAL A 79 10.37 -9.45 -8.63
N ASN A 80 11.52 -9.17 -8.03
CA ASN A 80 11.62 -9.05 -6.56
C ASN A 80 10.73 -7.93 -6.00
N ALA A 81 10.64 -6.79 -6.69
CA ALA A 81 9.74 -5.70 -6.33
C ALA A 81 8.26 -6.12 -6.43
N ALA A 82 7.88 -6.84 -7.48
CA ALA A 82 6.53 -7.35 -7.66
C ALA A 82 6.14 -8.39 -6.59
N VAL A 83 7.06 -9.30 -6.23
CA VAL A 83 6.84 -10.26 -5.13
C VAL A 83 6.63 -9.52 -3.80
N THR A 84 7.51 -8.56 -3.47
CA THR A 84 7.38 -7.76 -2.25
C THR A 84 6.02 -7.04 -2.18
N ALA A 85 5.61 -6.49 -3.32
CA ALA A 85 4.34 -5.79 -3.48
C ALA A 85 3.13 -6.74 -3.34
N ARG A 86 3.23 -7.97 -3.84
CA ARG A 86 2.21 -9.03 -3.72
C ARG A 86 2.06 -9.46 -2.27
N ASP A 87 3.17 -9.77 -1.60
CA ASP A 87 3.16 -10.27 -0.23
C ASP A 87 2.59 -9.24 0.74
N GLY A 88 2.96 -7.96 0.56
CA GLY A 88 2.37 -6.86 1.32
C GLY A 88 0.85 -6.76 1.14
N ARG A 89 0.33 -6.94 -0.08
CA ARG A 89 -1.11 -6.91 -0.36
C ARG A 89 -1.84 -8.14 0.19
N VAL A 90 -1.26 -9.34 0.05
CA VAL A 90 -1.78 -10.58 0.66
C VAL A 90 -1.89 -10.42 2.17
N MET A 91 -0.87 -9.85 2.82
CA MET A 91 -0.88 -9.59 4.26
C MET A 91 -2.05 -8.69 4.66
N VAL A 92 -2.31 -7.61 3.91
CA VAL A 92 -3.43 -6.70 4.18
C VAL A 92 -4.77 -7.39 3.95
N VAL A 93 -4.94 -8.16 2.86
CA VAL A 93 -6.19 -8.89 2.61
C VAL A 93 -6.44 -9.93 3.71
N ASN A 94 -5.41 -10.66 4.15
CA ASN A 94 -5.52 -11.59 5.27
C ASN A 94 -5.95 -10.90 6.57
N TYR A 95 -5.34 -9.75 6.88
CA TYR A 95 -5.74 -8.92 8.01
C TYR A 95 -7.22 -8.50 7.90
N LEU A 96 -7.66 -8.07 6.73
CA LEU A 96 -9.04 -7.64 6.51
C LEU A 96 -10.04 -8.80 6.58
N LEU A 97 -9.66 -10.02 6.22
CA LEU A 97 -10.53 -11.19 6.29
C LEU A 97 -10.57 -11.84 7.69
N ASP A 98 -9.55 -11.64 8.51
CA ASP A 98 -9.52 -12.20 9.86
C ASP A 98 -10.37 -11.33 10.83
N PRO A 99 -11.47 -11.88 11.41
CA PRO A 99 -12.30 -11.17 12.38
C PRO A 99 -11.66 -11.05 13.77
N LEU A 100 -10.59 -11.82 14.03
CA LEU A 100 -9.80 -11.83 15.26
C LEU A 100 -8.49 -11.04 15.15
N ALA A 101 -8.22 -10.43 14.00
CA ALA A 101 -6.95 -9.75 13.75
C ALA A 101 -6.65 -8.71 14.86
N PRO A 102 -5.39 -8.62 15.34
CA PRO A 102 -4.99 -7.63 16.32
C PRO A 102 -5.38 -6.21 15.89
N GLY A 103 -5.98 -5.44 16.80
CA GLY A 103 -6.49 -4.11 16.44
C GLY A 103 -7.83 -4.12 15.68
N LYS A 104 -8.55 -5.23 15.55
CA LYS A 104 -10.00 -5.18 15.21
C LYS A 104 -10.92 -5.27 16.42
N ARG A 105 -10.39 -5.71 17.57
CA ARG A 105 -11.15 -5.84 18.83
C ARG A 105 -10.40 -5.13 19.96
N GLY A 106 -11.13 -4.40 20.80
CA GLY A 106 -10.61 -3.75 22.01
C GLY A 106 -10.34 -2.24 21.89
N PRO A 107 -10.00 -1.57 23.03
CA PRO A 107 -9.64 -0.15 23.06
C PRO A 107 -8.30 0.02 22.32
N GLY A 108 -8.32 0.62 21.13
CA GLY A 108 -7.16 0.71 20.25
C GLY A 108 -7.34 0.01 18.90
N ALA A 109 -8.56 -0.41 18.56
CA ALA A 109 -8.83 -0.95 17.23
C ALA A 109 -8.34 0.03 16.13
N TRP A 110 -7.49 -0.47 15.22
CA TRP A 110 -6.81 0.23 14.15
C TRP A 110 -7.85 0.90 13.24
N ARG A 111 -8.13 2.19 13.50
CA ARG A 111 -9.01 3.02 12.66
C ARG A 111 -8.36 3.43 11.34
N GLY A 112 -7.14 3.00 11.02
CA GLY A 112 -6.35 3.52 9.90
C GLY A 112 -6.84 3.17 8.49
N ALA A 113 -7.81 2.26 8.34
CA ALA A 113 -8.35 1.88 7.02
C ALA A 113 -9.58 2.70 6.57
N GLY A 114 -10.14 3.55 7.42
CA GLY A 114 -11.24 4.43 7.04
C GLY A 114 -10.74 5.74 6.40
N PRO A 115 -11.40 6.26 5.34
CA PRO A 115 -11.07 7.58 4.78
C PRO A 115 -11.06 8.72 5.82
N ALA A 116 -11.85 8.57 6.89
CA ALA A 116 -11.99 9.52 7.98
C ALA A 116 -10.80 9.56 8.97
N ALA A 117 -9.90 8.57 8.96
CA ALA A 117 -8.79 8.50 9.92
C ALA A 117 -7.51 9.22 9.46
N ARG A 118 -7.50 9.80 8.25
CA ARG A 118 -6.34 10.53 7.72
C ARG A 118 -6.14 11.93 8.29
N ARG A 119 -6.82 12.30 9.37
CA ARG A 119 -6.54 13.55 10.09
C ARG A 119 -5.64 13.23 11.29
N ALA A 120 -4.35 13.09 11.01
CA ALA A 120 -3.35 13.12 12.06
C ALA A 120 -3.51 14.44 12.85
N PRO A 121 -3.33 14.45 14.18
CA PRO A 121 -3.18 15.70 14.91
C PRO A 121 -2.01 16.45 14.25
N ALA A 122 -2.23 17.70 13.83
CA ALA A 122 -1.14 18.54 13.41
C ALA A 122 -0.22 18.74 14.62
N LEU A 123 0.91 18.03 14.64
CA LEU A 123 1.98 18.32 15.60
C LEU A 123 2.41 19.77 15.34
N PRO A 124 2.32 20.68 16.32
CA PRO A 124 2.75 22.05 16.12
C PRO A 124 4.25 22.04 15.84
N THR A 125 4.62 22.22 14.58
CA THR A 125 6.01 22.41 14.17
C THR A 125 6.30 23.88 14.39
N ALA A 126 6.96 24.21 15.50
CA ALA A 126 7.53 25.54 15.68
C ALA A 126 8.62 25.75 14.63
N ALA A 127 8.59 26.88 13.92
CA ALA A 127 9.64 27.24 12.99
C ALA A 127 10.99 27.37 13.72
N PRO A 128 12.12 26.94 13.13
CA PRO A 128 13.43 27.12 13.73
C PRO A 128 13.71 28.61 13.94
N ALA A 129 14.09 28.99 15.16
CA ALA A 129 14.53 30.36 15.44
C ALA A 129 15.86 30.61 14.70
N LEU A 130 15.83 31.51 13.72
CA LEU A 130 17.04 31.99 13.06
C LEU A 130 17.90 32.79 14.06
N PRO A 131 19.23 32.62 14.09
CA PRO A 131 20.09 33.43 14.96
C PRO A 131 19.95 34.90 14.59
N GLY A 132 19.47 35.71 15.55
CA GLY A 132 19.29 37.14 15.37
C GLY A 132 20.63 37.83 15.08
N GLU A 133 20.67 38.59 13.98
CA GLU A 133 21.74 39.52 13.69
C GLU A 133 21.82 40.55 14.83
N ARG A 134 22.90 40.49 15.61
CA ARG A 134 23.25 41.55 16.55
C ARG A 134 23.52 42.82 15.75
N GLY A 135 22.53 43.71 15.71
CA GLY A 135 22.70 45.08 15.25
C GLY A 135 23.78 45.77 16.07
N ILE A 136 24.90 46.09 15.43
CA ILE A 136 25.99 46.88 15.98
C ILE A 136 25.50 48.34 16.04
N PRO A 137 25.46 49.01 17.20
CA PRO A 137 25.02 50.40 17.25
C PRO A 137 26.10 51.34 16.69
N THR A 138 25.86 51.92 15.51
CA THR A 138 26.65 53.04 14.99
C THR A 138 26.32 54.30 15.80
N ARG A 139 27.31 54.74 16.57
CA ARG A 139 27.28 55.96 17.39
C ARG A 139 27.35 57.19 16.48
N GLY A 140 26.20 57.83 16.24
CA GLY A 140 26.13 59.14 15.61
C GLY A 140 26.51 60.24 16.61
N VAL A 141 27.56 61.00 16.27
CA VAL A 141 27.96 62.24 16.95
C VAL A 141 27.25 63.40 16.26
N THR A 142 26.51 64.20 17.03
CA THR A 142 26.08 65.54 16.66
C THR A 142 26.32 66.48 17.82
N ARG A 143 27.35 67.34 17.72
CA ARG A 143 27.21 68.81 17.80
C ARG A 143 28.51 69.48 17.41
#